data_AF-A0A519TH85-F1
#
_entry.id   AF-A0A519TH85-F1
#
_cell.length_a   1.000
_cell.length_b   1.000
_cell.length_c   1.000
_cell.angle_alpha   90.00
_cell.angle_beta   90.00
_cell.angle_gamma   90.00
#
_symmetry.space_group_name_H-M   'P 1'
#
loop_
_entity.id
_entity.type
_entity.pdbx_description
1 polymer ?
#
loop_
_entity_poly.entity_id
_entity_poly.type
_entity_poly.pdbx_seq_one_letter_code
_entity_poly.pdbx_strand_id
1 'polypeptide(L)'
;EVLFGGNSTTLQAFLQYNASIPGAKGLDWYLGGGPSVQLYDGGSNFYLVPMVGLDYKISGAPLAIALDWRPRLYLGDGDSDFNAGRFGLGFRYTF
;
A
#
# COMPACT_ATOMS: atom_id res chain seq x y z
N GLU A 1 0.26 5.32 6.38
CA GLU A 1 1.51 4.52 6.41
C GLU A 1 2.69 5.48 6.47
N VAL A 2 3.72 5.13 7.24
CA VAL A 2 4.99 5.87 7.31
C VAL A 2 6.11 4.88 6.98
N LEU A 3 6.97 5.23 6.03
CA LEU A 3 8.11 4.41 5.62
C LEU A 3 9.42 5.15 5.83
N PHE A 4 10.45 4.42 6.22
CA PHE A 4 11.83 4.93 6.35
C PHE A 4 12.74 4.10 5.45
N GLY A 5 13.66 4.76 4.77
CA GLY A 5 14.66 4.08 3.94
C GLY A 5 15.29 5.01 2.90
N GLY A 6 16.51 4.66 2.48
CA GLY A 6 17.24 5.42 1.46
C GLY A 6 17.36 6.91 1.78
N ASN A 7 17.68 7.26 3.02
CA ASN A 7 17.79 8.64 3.51
C ASN A 7 16.51 9.49 3.34
N SER A 8 15.34 8.83 3.28
CA SER A 8 14.06 9.49 3.13
C SER A 8 13.02 9.00 4.15
N THR A 9 12.04 9.87 4.43
CA THR A 9 10.81 9.52 5.14
C THR A 9 9.64 9.66 4.17
N THR A 10 8.78 8.65 4.05
CA THR A 10 7.59 8.70 3.20
C THR A 10 6.31 8.69 4.03
N LEU A 11 5.42 9.65 3.79
CA LEU A 11 4.10 9.74 4.39
C LEU A 11 3.04 9.38 3.37
N GLN A 12 2.11 8.49 3.72
CA GLN A 12 1.12 7.95 2.80
C GLN A 12 -0.25 7.81 3.47
N ALA A 13 -1.30 8.10 2.71
CA ALA A 13 -2.68 7.88 3.10
C ALA A 13 -3.37 7.05 2.01
N PHE A 14 -4.19 6.10 2.42
CA PHE A 14 -4.88 5.19 1.50
C PHE A 14 -6.35 5.09 1.85
N LEU A 15 -7.19 5.12 0.81
CA LEU A 15 -8.56 4.65 0.89
C LEU A 15 -8.63 3.29 0.22
N GLN A 16 -9.27 2.32 0.88
CA GLN A 16 -9.39 0.95 0.39
C GLN A 16 -10.84 0.49 0.49
N TYR A 17 -11.29 -0.23 -0.52
CA TYR A 17 -12.51 -1.02 -0.51
C TYR A 17 -12.12 -2.49 -0.36
N ASN A 18 -12.73 -3.18 0.60
CA ASN A 18 -12.46 -4.59 0.90
C ASN A 18 -13.75 -5.40 0.69
N ALA A 19 -13.63 -6.58 0.09
CA ALA A 19 -14.74 -7.51 -0.05
C ALA A 19 -14.28 -8.97 0.00
N SER A 20 -15.15 -9.82 0.54
CA SER A 20 -14.85 -11.25 0.69
C SER A 20 -14.84 -11.99 -0.62
N ILE A 21 -13.95 -12.98 -0.71
CA ILE A 21 -13.90 -13.92 -1.83
C ILE A 21 -14.89 -15.07 -1.55
N PRO A 22 -15.92 -15.27 -2.38
CA PRO A 22 -16.89 -16.34 -2.18
C PRO A 22 -16.21 -17.72 -2.11
N GLY A 23 -16.55 -18.51 -1.09
CA GLY A 23 -15.96 -19.84 -0.89
C GLY A 23 -14.60 -19.85 -0.18
N ALA A 24 -13.99 -18.70 0.11
CA ALA A 24 -12.72 -18.60 0.82
C ALA A 24 -12.89 -17.89 2.17
N LYS A 25 -13.23 -18.64 3.22
CA LYS A 25 -13.49 -18.08 4.55
C LYS A 25 -12.26 -17.35 5.10
N GLY A 26 -12.46 -16.07 5.46
CA GLY A 26 -11.42 -15.21 6.02
C GLY A 26 -10.50 -14.58 4.98
N LEU A 27 -10.71 -14.83 3.69
CA LEU A 27 -9.94 -14.20 2.61
C LEU A 27 -10.77 -13.09 1.95
N ASP A 28 -10.26 -11.87 2.03
CA ASP A 28 -10.82 -10.70 1.37
C ASP A 28 -9.86 -10.22 0.28
N TRP A 29 -10.40 -9.66 -0.81
CA TRP A 29 -9.63 -8.83 -1.73
C TRP A 29 -9.85 -7.36 -1.39
N TYR A 30 -8.88 -6.53 -1.76
CA TYR A 30 -9.03 -5.10 -1.67
C TYR A 30 -8.48 -4.36 -2.87
N LEU A 31 -9.12 -3.24 -3.17
CA LEU A 31 -8.71 -2.26 -4.18
C LEU A 31 -8.71 -0.89 -3.52
N GLY A 32 -7.71 -0.08 -3.82
CA GLY A 32 -7.63 1.25 -3.27
C GLY A 32 -6.51 2.07 -3.86
N GLY A 33 -6.18 3.12 -3.14
CA GLY A 33 -5.02 3.94 -3.44
C GLY A 33 -5.04 5.25 -2.68
N GLY A 34 -4.00 6.05 -2.91
CA GLY A 34 -3.94 7.38 -2.35
C GLY A 34 -2.59 8.06 -2.53
N PRO A 35 -2.45 9.28 -1.97
CA PRO A 35 -1.27 10.09 -2.14
C PRO A 35 -0.09 9.59 -1.29
N SER A 36 1.10 9.89 -1.76
CA SER A 36 2.36 9.59 -1.10
C SER A 36 3.33 10.75 -1.26
N VAL A 37 3.92 11.19 -0.15
CA VAL A 37 4.93 12.26 -0.11
C VAL A 37 6.22 11.66 0.44
N GLN A 38 7.28 11.65 -0.36
CA GLN A 38 8.62 11.27 0.08
C GLN A 38 9.41 12.54 0.38
N LEU A 39 9.95 12.63 1.58
CA LEU A 39 10.78 13.73 2.08
C LEU A 39 12.23 13.26 2.17
N TYR A 40 13.16 14.00 1.59
CA TYR A 40 14.60 13.70 1.60
C TYR A 40 15.41 15.00 1.72
N ASP A 41 16.72 14.88 1.90
CA ASP A 41 17.58 16.06 2.00
C ASP A 41 17.56 16.87 0.69
N GLY A 42 17.17 18.14 0.77
CA GLY A 42 17.08 19.03 -0.39
C GLY A 42 15.80 18.92 -1.23
N GLY A 43 14.78 18.13 -0.84
CA GLY A 43 13.55 18.08 -1.64
C GLY A 43 12.44 17.15 -1.17
N SER A 44 11.42 17.04 -2.03
CA SER A 44 10.29 16.15 -1.83
C SER A 44 9.72 15.66 -3.16
N ASN A 45 9.25 14.42 -3.19
CA ASN A 45 8.57 13.83 -4.34
C ASN A 45 7.12 13.50 -3.99
N PHE A 46 6.21 13.80 -4.92
CA PHE A 46 4.80 13.44 -4.80
C PHE A 46 4.47 12.25 -5.71
N TYR A 47 3.69 11.31 -5.19
CA TYR A 47 3.25 10.13 -5.94
C TYR A 47 1.76 9.87 -5.75
N LEU A 48 1.15 9.29 -6.77
CA LEU A 48 -0.09 8.55 -6.66
C LEU A 48 0.21 7.05 -6.57
N VAL A 49 -0.46 6.36 -5.66
CA VAL A 49 -0.20 4.95 -5.37
C VAL A 49 -1.52 4.18 -5.44
N PRO A 50 -1.89 3.60 -6.58
CA PRO A 50 -2.96 2.61 -6.65
C PRO A 50 -2.52 1.33 -5.95
N MET A 51 -3.50 0.53 -5.54
CA MET A 51 -3.28 -0.64 -4.70
C MET A 51 -4.31 -1.70 -5.03
N VAL A 52 -3.86 -2.94 -5.14
CA VAL A 52 -4.71 -4.13 -5.12
C VAL A 52 -4.03 -5.19 -4.28
N GLY A 53 -4.80 -5.95 -3.51
CA GLY A 53 -4.23 -6.99 -2.67
C GLY A 53 -5.25 -7.96 -2.09
N LEU A 54 -4.72 -8.86 -1.27
CA LEU A 54 -5.44 -9.88 -0.53
C LEU A 54 -5.14 -9.73 0.96
N ASP A 55 -6.15 -9.89 1.78
CA ASP A 55 -6.05 -9.98 3.23
C ASP A 55 -6.62 -11.31 3.70
N TYR A 56 -5.84 -12.07 4.48
CA TYR A 56 -6.28 -13.29 5.13
C TYR A 56 -6.38 -13.10 6.64
N LYS A 57 -7.60 -13.05 7.18
CA LYS A 57 -7.88 -12.95 8.61
C LYS A 57 -7.77 -14.33 9.28
N ILE A 58 -6.91 -14.43 10.28
CA ILE A 58 -6.67 -15.65 11.05
C ILE A 58 -7.83 -15.86 12.02
N SER A 59 -8.49 -17.01 11.94
CA SER A 59 -9.59 -17.34 12.86
C SER A 59 -9.08 -17.53 14.29
N GLY A 60 -9.72 -16.85 15.25
CA GLY A 60 -9.36 -16.96 16.66
C GLY A 60 -8.20 -16.08 17.12
N ALA A 61 -7.63 -15.24 16.24
CA ALA A 61 -6.58 -14.28 16.59
C ALA A 61 -6.88 -12.90 15.97
N PRO A 62 -6.50 -11.79 16.61
CA PRO A 62 -6.71 -10.45 16.05
C PRO A 62 -5.63 -10.09 15.02
N LEU A 63 -5.38 -10.99 14.08
CA LEU A 63 -4.27 -10.92 13.13
C LEU A 63 -4.73 -11.27 11.72
N ALA A 64 -4.25 -10.53 10.73
CA ALA A 64 -4.39 -10.83 9.32
C ALA A 64 -3.04 -10.75 8.60
N ILE A 65 -2.91 -11.50 7.51
CA ILE A 65 -1.76 -11.48 6.61
C ILE A 65 -2.19 -10.76 5.33
N ALA A 66 -1.41 -9.78 4.90
CA ALA A 66 -1.69 -8.95 3.73
C ALA A 66 -0.65 -9.21 2.64
N LEU A 67 -1.11 -9.35 1.40
CA LEU A 67 -0.30 -9.38 0.19
C LEU A 67 -0.80 -8.30 -0.76
N ASP A 68 0.07 -7.42 -1.25
CA ASP A 68 -0.31 -6.35 -2.16
C ASP A 68 0.66 -6.08 -3.29
N TRP A 69 0.09 -5.50 -4.34
CA TRP A 69 0.79 -4.79 -5.39
C TRP A 69 0.45 -3.28 -5.28
N ARG A 70 1.47 -2.43 -5.20
CA ARG A 70 1.36 -0.99 -4.93
C ARG A 70 2.33 -0.17 -5.76
N PRO A 71 2.13 -0.08 -7.09
CA PRO A 71 3.05 0.66 -7.93
C PRO A 71 2.99 2.16 -7.59
N ARG A 72 4.06 2.89 -7.92
CA ARG A 72 4.11 4.35 -7.71
C ARG A 72 4.11 5.08 -9.03
N LEU A 73 3.21 6.06 -9.15
CA LEU A 73 3.20 7.02 -10.24
C LEU A 73 3.77 8.32 -9.71
N TYR A 74 4.92 8.75 -10.22
CA TYR A 74 5.51 10.03 -9.86
C TYR A 74 4.73 11.18 -10.51
N LEU A 75 4.48 12.23 -9.73
CA LEU A 75 3.76 13.42 -10.13
C LEU A 75 4.66 14.63 -9.86
N GLY A 76 5.55 14.94 -10.81
CA GLY A 76 6.43 16.09 -10.76
C GLY A 76 6.73 16.65 -12.15
N ASP A 77 7.59 17.68 -12.18
CA ASP A 77 7.75 18.52 -13.36
C ASP A 77 8.63 17.84 -14.44
N GLY A 78 8.00 17.32 -15.50
CA GLY A 78 8.64 17.04 -16.79
C GLY A 78 8.86 15.57 -17.15
N ASP A 79 9.05 14.67 -16.18
CA ASP A 79 9.24 13.24 -16.40
C ASP A 79 8.28 12.43 -15.52
N SER A 80 7.37 11.68 -16.14
CA SER A 80 6.51 10.73 -15.43
C SER A 80 7.24 9.39 -15.27
N ASP A 81 7.54 9.03 -14.02
CA ASP A 81 8.09 7.71 -13.68
C ASP A 81 6.98 6.80 -13.11
N PHE A 82 6.89 5.58 -13.65
CA PHE A 82 6.00 4.54 -13.19
C PHE A 82 6.79 3.34 -12.67
N ASN A 83 6.85 3.20 -11.35
CA ASN A 83 7.50 2.08 -10.72
C ASN A 83 6.50 0.95 -10.44
N ALA A 84 6.40 0.01 -11.37
CA ALA A 84 5.48 -1.13 -11.26
C ALA A 84 5.91 -2.18 -10.22
N GLY A 85 7.22 -2.34 -9.97
CA GLY A 85 7.80 -3.47 -9.24
C GLY A 85 7.67 -3.41 -7.71
N ARG A 86 6.58 -2.86 -7.17
CA ARG A 86 6.38 -2.71 -5.72
C ARG A 86 5.33 -3.68 -5.21
N PHE A 87 5.80 -4.64 -4.44
CA PHE A 87 4.96 -5.64 -3.77
C PHE A 87 5.17 -5.61 -2.26
N GLY A 88 4.12 -5.93 -1.51
CA GLY A 88 4.12 -5.95 -0.06
C GLY A 88 3.68 -7.30 0.49
N LEU A 89 4.32 -7.70 1.59
CA LEU A 89 3.86 -8.73 2.51
C LEU A 89 3.83 -8.10 3.90
N GLY A 90 2.69 -8.18 4.58
CA GLY A 90 2.50 -7.52 5.87
C GLY A 90 1.61 -8.28 6.83
N PHE A 91 1.70 -7.90 8.10
CA PHE A 91 0.80 -8.36 9.14
C PHE A 91 -0.06 -7.19 9.61
N ARG A 92 -1.36 -7.41 9.75
CA ARG A 92 -2.33 -6.39 10.18
C ARG A 92 -2.98 -6.85 11.47
N TYR A 93 -3.07 -5.94 12.44
CA TYR A 93 -3.94 -6.13 13.58
C TYR A 93 -5.39 -5.87 13.18
N THR A 94 -6.31 -6.78 13.48
CA THR A 94 -7.73 -6.70 13.09
C THR A 94 -8.62 -7.23 14.21
N PHE A 95 -9.78 -6.60 14.44
CA PHE A 95 -10.80 -7.04 15.39
C PHE A 95 -11.93 -7.77 14.65
#